data_AF-A0A3R7KBT9-F1
#
_entry.id   AF-A0A3R7KBT9-F1
#
_cell.length_a   1.000
_cell.length_b   1.000
_cell.length_c   1.000
_cell.angle_alpha   90.00
_cell.angle_beta   90.00
_cell.angle_gamma   90.00
#
_symmetry.space_group_name_H-M   'P 1'
#
loop_
_entity.id
_entity.type
_entity.pdbx_description
1 polymer ?
#
loop_
_entity_poly.entity_id
_entity_poly.type
_entity_poly.pdbx_seq_one_letter_code
_entity_poly.pdbx_strand_id
1 'polypeptide(L)'
;MNVFTFLVSAAISLAAVQSAVISHDAVVPFAQPTPTSVSQIAAVNFKPQLHITNGCHPYPAVDADGNTSGGLNPTGSSSAGCKGSGYGSQIYGRSTWYNGVWAIMYSWYFPKDSPLTGFGHRHDWEHIVVWLNNPAITSPEILAVSTSAHSGYTVYYPPDSDYLDGNSAKIDYYSVLLINHAFRMTSDAGETQDLIMWDQLTDAAQTALEDTDFGDANVPFKDANFETKLANSCQIYGRAVEYEGVYAFMYSWYMPKDETLPGLGHRHDWEACVVWLDDITLDEPNIVALSASAHSGYNVYYPPSSSYLDGDSAKIEYSSSYIVIDHSLSATSTAGETQDLIMWDQLTDAARAALEDTDFGSANVPFKEANFQTKLGNAYYA
;
A
#
# COMPACT_ATOMS: atom_id res chain seq x y z
N MET A 1 11.63 23.58 72.35
CA MET A 1 11.87 24.32 71.09
C MET A 1 11.23 23.53 69.97
N ASN A 2 10.13 24.04 69.40
CA ASN A 2 9.42 23.42 68.28
C ASN A 2 10.17 23.72 66.98
N VAL A 3 10.52 22.67 66.22
CA VAL A 3 11.04 22.81 64.86
C VAL A 3 9.87 22.52 63.93
N PHE A 4 9.29 23.58 63.35
CA PHE A 4 8.29 23.47 62.29
C PHE A 4 9.02 23.28 60.96
N THR A 5 8.90 22.09 60.39
CA THR A 5 9.35 21.76 59.04
C THR A 5 8.33 22.29 58.04
N PHE A 6 8.71 23.27 57.21
CA PHE A 6 7.92 23.70 56.06
C PHE A 6 8.22 22.78 54.87
N LEU A 7 7.22 22.00 54.45
CA LEU A 7 7.22 21.32 53.15
C LEU A 7 6.57 22.25 52.13
N VAL A 8 7.35 22.72 51.15
CA VAL A 8 6.85 23.45 49.99
C VAL A 8 6.50 22.42 48.91
N SER A 9 5.21 22.17 48.72
CA SER A 9 4.71 21.36 47.59
C SER A 9 4.66 22.24 46.35
N ALA A 10 5.57 22.02 45.40
CA ALA A 10 5.49 22.63 44.07
C ALA A 10 4.38 21.92 43.27
N ALA A 11 3.28 22.62 43.00
CA ALA A 11 2.26 22.16 42.07
C ALA A 11 2.76 22.44 40.64
N ILE A 12 3.14 21.37 39.92
CA ILE A 12 3.42 21.45 38.48
C ILE A 12 2.05 21.46 37.78
N SER A 13 1.64 22.61 37.26
CA SER A 13 0.49 22.71 36.37
C SER A 13 0.89 22.15 34.99
N LEU A 14 0.46 20.94 34.67
CA LEU A 14 0.43 20.50 33.27
C LEU A 14 -0.68 21.28 32.56
N ALA A 15 -0.29 22.31 31.81
CA ALA A 15 -1.18 22.86 30.80
C ALA A 15 -1.27 21.84 29.66
N ALA A 16 -2.41 21.16 29.54
CA ALA A 16 -2.70 20.39 28.34
C ALA A 16 -2.85 21.39 27.18
N VAL A 17 -1.90 21.39 26.24
CA VAL A 17 -2.06 22.08 24.96
C VAL A 17 -3.18 21.34 24.25
N GLN A 18 -4.34 21.98 24.10
CA GLN A 18 -5.46 21.40 23.40
C GLN A 18 -5.24 21.63 21.91
N SER A 19 -4.96 20.56 21.16
CA SER A 19 -4.84 20.61 19.70
C SER A 19 -6.13 21.19 19.10
N ALA A 20 -5.97 22.10 18.13
CA ALA A 20 -7.09 22.71 17.43
C ALA A 20 -7.12 22.27 15.96
N VAL A 21 -8.33 22.20 15.39
CA VAL A 21 -8.49 22.15 13.93
C VAL A 21 -8.45 23.58 13.39
N ILE A 22 -7.48 23.88 12.52
CA ILE A 22 -7.22 25.22 11.99
C ILE A 22 -7.44 25.28 10.47
N SER A 23 -7.40 26.47 9.87
CA SER A 23 -7.51 26.61 8.41
C SER A 23 -6.40 25.84 7.70
N HIS A 24 -6.70 25.24 6.54
CA HIS A 24 -5.74 24.39 5.82
C HIS A 24 -4.49 25.15 5.35
N ASP A 25 -4.59 26.46 5.18
CA ASP A 25 -3.53 27.38 4.81
C ASP A 25 -2.84 28.07 6.01
N ALA A 26 -3.24 27.74 7.24
CA ALA A 26 -2.66 28.26 8.47
C ALA A 26 -1.68 27.28 9.15
N VAL A 27 -1.68 26.00 8.73
CA VAL A 27 -0.76 24.99 9.26
C VAL A 27 0.66 25.30 8.79
N VAL A 28 1.59 25.42 9.74
CA VAL A 28 3.01 25.66 9.46
C VAL A 28 3.73 24.32 9.34
N PRO A 29 4.43 24.04 8.22
CA PRO A 29 5.17 22.80 8.04
C PRO A 29 6.41 22.76 8.95
N PHE A 30 6.89 21.54 9.19
CA PHE A 30 8.20 21.28 9.76
C PHE A 30 9.27 21.46 8.68
N ALA A 31 10.29 22.26 8.98
CA ALA A 31 11.51 22.28 8.18
C ALA A 31 12.17 20.89 8.22
N GLN A 32 12.69 20.42 7.09
CA GLN A 32 13.38 19.13 7.02
C GLN A 32 14.60 19.10 7.97
N PRO A 33 14.61 18.28 9.03
CA PRO A 33 15.74 18.21 9.95
C PRO A 33 16.98 17.60 9.29
N THR A 34 18.16 17.85 9.85
CA THR A 34 19.37 17.12 9.44
C THR A 34 19.24 15.65 9.88
N PRO A 35 19.37 14.66 8.97
CA PRO A 35 19.21 13.25 9.33
C PRO A 35 20.39 12.77 10.19
N THR A 36 20.09 12.00 11.24
CA THR A 36 21.11 11.53 12.21
C THR A 36 21.20 10.01 12.32
N SER A 37 20.13 9.28 12.01
CA SER A 37 20.09 7.82 12.02
C SER A 37 20.19 7.25 10.59
N VAL A 38 20.52 5.96 10.49
CA VAL A 38 20.53 5.23 9.20
C VAL A 38 19.17 5.32 8.50
N SER A 39 18.07 5.20 9.26
CA SER A 39 16.72 5.30 8.71
C SER A 39 16.42 6.69 8.13
N GLN A 40 16.78 7.75 8.85
CA GLN A 40 16.58 9.14 8.42
C GLN A 40 17.46 9.48 7.22
N ILE A 41 18.71 9.02 7.20
CA ILE A 41 19.64 9.22 6.06
C ILE A 41 19.08 8.53 4.82
N ALA A 42 18.64 7.27 4.94
CA ALA A 42 18.01 6.55 3.85
C ALA A 42 16.75 7.27 3.36
N ALA A 43 15.87 7.70 4.26
CA ALA A 43 14.63 8.38 3.87
C ALA A 43 14.87 9.72 3.15
N VAL A 44 15.92 10.47 3.52
CA VAL A 44 16.30 11.68 2.78
C VAL A 44 16.90 11.34 1.41
N ASN A 45 17.70 10.27 1.33
CA ASN A 45 18.35 9.84 0.08
C ASN A 45 17.36 9.26 -0.95
N PHE A 46 16.34 8.55 -0.49
CA PHE A 46 15.31 7.92 -1.34
C PHE A 46 14.01 8.73 -1.40
N LYS A 47 14.09 10.04 -1.12
CA LYS A 47 12.92 10.92 -1.11
C LYS A 47 12.34 11.02 -2.53
N PRO A 48 11.03 10.74 -2.71
CA PRO A 48 10.40 10.76 -4.02
C PRO A 48 10.16 12.18 -4.56
N GLN A 49 9.96 12.26 -5.87
CA GLN A 49 9.41 13.41 -6.58
C GLN A 49 7.91 13.22 -6.77
N LEU A 50 7.14 14.29 -6.58
CA LEU A 50 5.70 14.30 -6.81
C LEU A 50 5.36 15.24 -7.97
N HIS A 51 4.85 14.66 -9.05
CA HIS A 51 4.21 15.34 -10.16
C HIS A 51 2.70 15.44 -9.89
N ILE A 52 2.11 16.62 -10.15
CA ILE A 52 0.67 16.85 -9.95
C ILE A 52 0.02 17.03 -11.33
N THR A 53 -0.62 15.97 -11.85
CA THR A 53 -1.38 16.06 -13.10
C THR A 53 -2.62 16.93 -12.93
N ASN A 54 -3.38 16.71 -11.86
CA ASN A 54 -4.55 17.51 -11.49
C ASN A 54 -4.80 17.44 -9.97
N GLY A 55 -5.81 18.16 -9.49
CA GLY A 55 -6.11 18.22 -8.06
C GLY A 55 -5.33 19.24 -7.27
N CYS A 56 -5.31 19.02 -5.96
CA CYS A 56 -4.58 19.86 -5.01
C CYS A 56 -3.07 19.56 -5.06
N HIS A 57 -2.28 20.56 -4.67
CA HIS A 57 -0.89 20.34 -4.28
C HIS A 57 -0.84 19.84 -2.83
N PRO A 58 0.26 19.21 -2.40
CA PRO A 58 0.40 18.76 -1.00
C PRO A 58 0.49 19.92 0.00
N TYR A 59 -0.10 19.74 1.18
CA TYR A 59 -0.12 20.69 2.30
C TYR A 59 0.39 20.05 3.60
N PRO A 60 0.86 20.84 4.58
CA PRO A 60 1.03 20.34 5.93
C PRO A 60 -0.34 20.01 6.57
N ALA A 61 -0.45 18.81 7.15
CA ALA A 61 -1.62 18.30 7.82
C ALA A 61 -1.63 18.62 9.31
N VAL A 62 -0.44 18.75 9.92
CA VAL A 62 -0.24 19.02 11.34
C VAL A 62 0.94 19.96 11.55
N ASP A 63 0.88 20.82 12.57
CA ASP A 63 1.99 21.67 12.99
C ASP A 63 2.67 21.17 14.28
N ALA A 64 3.73 21.86 14.73
CA ALA A 64 4.51 21.48 15.91
C ALA A 64 3.74 21.47 17.22
N ASP A 65 2.65 22.25 17.33
CA ASP A 65 1.79 22.33 18.50
C ASP A 65 0.66 21.28 18.46
N GLY A 66 0.61 20.46 17.39
CA GLY A 66 -0.41 19.43 17.18
C GLY A 66 -1.71 19.97 16.61
N ASN A 67 -1.76 21.20 16.09
CA ASN A 67 -2.96 21.67 15.37
C ASN A 67 -3.05 20.96 14.03
N THR A 68 -4.25 20.54 13.63
CA THR A 68 -4.46 19.83 12.38
C THR A 68 -5.21 20.66 11.35
N SER A 69 -4.95 20.36 10.08
CA SER A 69 -5.58 21.00 8.94
C SER A 69 -7.07 20.67 8.91
N GLY A 70 -7.91 21.69 8.88
CA GLY A 70 -9.34 21.56 8.68
C GLY A 70 -9.74 21.19 7.24
N GLY A 71 -8.79 21.12 6.30
CA GLY A 71 -9.04 20.77 4.90
C GLY A 71 -9.95 21.76 4.17
N LEU A 72 -10.45 21.35 3.01
CA LEU A 72 -11.36 22.10 2.16
C LEU A 72 -12.62 21.29 1.83
N ASN A 73 -13.77 21.97 1.72
CA ASN A 73 -14.94 21.33 1.13
C ASN A 73 -14.65 21.01 -0.36
N PRO A 74 -15.18 19.90 -0.91
CA PRO A 74 -15.01 19.51 -2.31
C PRO A 74 -15.89 20.35 -3.25
N THR A 75 -15.79 21.68 -3.15
CA THR A 75 -16.49 22.66 -3.99
C THR A 75 -15.50 23.47 -4.83
N GLY A 76 -15.99 24.06 -5.91
CA GLY A 76 -15.15 24.74 -6.89
C GLY A 76 -14.43 23.75 -7.79
N SER A 77 -13.46 24.22 -8.59
CA SER A 77 -12.65 23.31 -9.40
C SER A 77 -11.82 22.38 -8.52
N SER A 78 -11.34 21.28 -9.11
CA SER A 78 -10.51 20.27 -8.44
C SER A 78 -9.36 20.86 -7.62
N SER A 79 -8.68 21.88 -8.16
CA SER A 79 -7.55 22.58 -7.51
C SER A 79 -7.91 23.92 -6.83
N ALA A 80 -9.19 24.29 -6.76
CA ALA A 80 -9.60 25.57 -6.18
C ALA A 80 -9.24 25.66 -4.69
N GLY A 81 -8.46 26.69 -4.33
CA GLY A 81 -8.04 26.95 -2.95
C GLY A 81 -6.90 26.08 -2.44
N CYS A 82 -6.34 25.19 -3.26
CA CYS A 82 -5.32 24.23 -2.84
C CYS A 82 -4.13 24.09 -3.82
N LYS A 83 -3.68 25.19 -4.43
CA LYS A 83 -2.50 25.20 -5.33
C LYS A 83 -1.16 25.48 -4.63
N GLY A 84 -1.12 25.39 -3.30
CA GLY A 84 0.05 25.64 -2.47
C GLY A 84 -0.25 26.52 -1.27
N SER A 85 0.33 26.19 -0.12
CA SER A 85 0.25 27.01 1.09
C SER A 85 1.23 28.18 1.03
N GLY A 86 0.90 29.29 1.70
CA GLY A 86 1.83 30.39 1.90
C GLY A 86 3.07 30.00 2.72
N TYR A 87 3.01 28.89 3.46
CA TYR A 87 4.10 28.36 4.26
C TYR A 87 4.90 27.24 3.59
N GLY A 88 4.50 26.79 2.39
CA GLY A 88 5.13 25.67 1.68
C GLY A 88 4.37 24.35 1.84
N SER A 89 5.04 23.24 1.53
CA SER A 89 4.45 21.90 1.51
C SER A 89 5.13 20.97 2.52
N GLN A 90 4.65 19.73 2.63
CA GLN A 90 5.23 18.71 3.50
C GLN A 90 5.07 17.32 2.87
N ILE A 91 6.09 16.48 3.07
CA ILE A 91 6.00 15.03 2.92
C ILE A 91 6.32 14.39 4.28
N TYR A 92 5.54 13.38 4.67
CA TYR A 92 5.70 12.63 5.92
C TYR A 92 6.35 11.28 5.62
N GLY A 93 7.22 10.80 6.50
CA GLY A 93 7.88 9.52 6.32
C GLY A 93 7.84 8.61 7.53
N ARG A 94 7.75 7.30 7.33
CA ARG A 94 7.96 6.29 8.39
C ARG A 94 8.58 5.04 7.79
N SER A 95 9.51 4.43 8.51
CA SER A 95 10.31 3.32 7.98
C SER A 95 10.51 2.21 9.00
N THR A 96 10.59 0.96 8.53
CA THR A 96 10.89 -0.21 9.34
C THR A 96 11.46 -1.34 8.50
N TRP A 97 12.06 -2.34 9.14
CA TRP A 97 12.28 -3.64 8.51
C TRP A 97 10.95 -4.38 8.47
N TYR A 98 10.59 -4.91 7.30
CA TYR A 98 9.38 -5.70 7.12
C TYR A 98 9.71 -6.91 6.24
N ASN A 99 9.54 -8.12 6.76
CA ASN A 99 9.85 -9.39 6.06
C ASN A 99 11.25 -9.46 5.41
N GLY A 100 12.27 -8.90 6.07
CA GLY A 100 13.66 -9.00 5.60
C GLY A 100 14.08 -7.97 4.55
N VAL A 101 13.19 -7.06 4.17
CA VAL A 101 13.48 -5.86 3.36
C VAL A 101 13.18 -4.60 4.15
N TRP A 102 13.73 -3.47 3.73
CA TRP A 102 13.52 -2.20 4.41
C TRP A 102 12.47 -1.35 3.71
N ALA A 103 11.38 -1.06 4.41
CA ALA A 103 10.29 -0.25 3.92
C ALA A 103 10.48 1.22 4.33
N ILE A 104 10.30 2.15 3.40
CA ILE A 104 10.14 3.58 3.68
C ILE A 104 8.81 4.02 3.08
N MET A 105 7.82 4.25 3.93
CA MET A 105 6.56 4.85 3.52
C MET A 105 6.73 6.36 3.47
N TYR A 106 6.34 6.97 2.35
CA TYR A 106 6.21 8.41 2.20
C TYR A 106 4.76 8.76 1.95
N SER A 107 4.25 9.77 2.63
CA SER A 107 2.84 10.14 2.57
C SER A 107 2.65 11.64 2.43
N TRP A 108 1.62 12.02 1.69
CA TRP A 108 1.23 13.40 1.44
C TRP A 108 -0.22 13.60 1.85
N TYR A 109 -0.48 14.79 2.36
CA TYR A 109 -1.82 15.26 2.68
C TYR A 109 -2.27 16.30 1.66
N PHE A 110 -3.51 16.18 1.20
CA PHE A 110 -4.16 17.19 0.37
C PHE A 110 -5.41 17.73 1.09
N PRO A 111 -5.71 19.04 1.01
CA PRO A 111 -6.86 19.60 1.72
C PRO A 111 -8.22 19.01 1.31
N LYS A 112 -8.33 18.49 0.09
CA LYS A 112 -9.51 17.80 -0.45
C LYS A 112 -9.11 16.87 -1.58
N ASP A 113 -9.91 15.84 -1.78
CA ASP A 113 -9.99 15.08 -3.02
C ASP A 113 -11.27 15.51 -3.75
N SER A 114 -11.15 16.03 -4.96
CA SER A 114 -12.31 16.47 -5.74
C SER A 114 -12.03 16.31 -7.23
N PRO A 115 -12.40 15.18 -7.85
CA PRO A 115 -12.22 15.00 -9.28
C PRO A 115 -13.13 15.93 -10.10
N LEU A 116 -14.30 16.28 -9.57
CA LEU A 116 -15.24 17.23 -10.14
C LEU A 116 -15.92 18.06 -9.04
N THR A 117 -16.40 19.27 -9.38
CA THR A 117 -17.05 20.16 -8.39
C THR A 117 -18.24 19.46 -7.75
N GLY A 118 -18.28 19.45 -6.41
CA GLY A 118 -19.34 18.79 -5.64
C GLY A 118 -19.20 17.27 -5.49
N PHE A 119 -18.15 16.66 -6.07
CA PHE A 119 -17.79 15.26 -5.91
C PHE A 119 -16.45 15.13 -5.17
N GLY A 120 -16.25 13.99 -4.51
CA GLY A 120 -15.10 13.69 -3.67
C GLY A 120 -15.34 14.04 -2.20
N HIS A 121 -14.27 14.25 -1.44
CA HIS A 121 -14.32 14.45 0.00
C HIS A 121 -13.34 15.53 0.48
N ARG A 122 -13.60 16.02 1.70
CA ARG A 122 -12.65 16.84 2.44
C ARG A 122 -11.50 15.93 2.91
N HIS A 123 -10.29 16.47 2.90
CA HIS A 123 -9.05 15.76 3.19
C HIS A 123 -8.72 14.71 2.14
N ASP A 124 -7.45 14.44 1.99
CA ASP A 124 -6.93 13.29 1.29
C ASP A 124 -5.57 12.91 1.86
N TRP A 125 -5.30 11.62 1.90
CA TRP A 125 -4.05 11.04 2.36
C TRP A 125 -3.64 9.94 1.40
N GLU A 126 -2.57 10.19 0.66
CA GLU A 126 -1.98 9.22 -0.26
C GLU A 126 -0.55 8.90 0.18
N HIS A 127 -0.04 7.73 -0.21
CA HIS A 127 1.29 7.29 0.16
C HIS A 127 1.90 6.33 -0.84
N ILE A 128 3.23 6.25 -0.80
CA ILE A 128 3.99 5.21 -1.45
C ILE A 128 4.80 4.45 -0.41
N VAL A 129 5.25 3.25 -0.75
CA VAL A 129 6.29 2.53 -0.02
C VAL A 129 7.46 2.26 -0.95
N VAL A 130 8.64 2.76 -0.62
CA VAL A 130 9.89 2.43 -1.29
C VAL A 130 10.55 1.29 -0.53
N TRP A 131 10.77 0.18 -1.21
CA TRP A 131 11.36 -1.04 -0.66
C TRP A 131 12.84 -1.10 -1.00
N LEU A 132 13.70 -1.15 0.00
CA LEU A 132 15.14 -1.22 -0.14
C LEU A 132 15.67 -2.59 0.30
N ASN A 133 16.78 -3.01 -0.30
CA ASN A 133 17.50 -4.20 0.16
C ASN A 133 18.01 -4.05 1.61
N ASN A 134 18.75 -2.98 1.91
CA ASN A 134 19.27 -2.68 3.24
C ASN A 134 19.70 -1.20 3.33
N PRO A 135 19.15 -0.40 4.24
CA PRO A 135 19.46 1.03 4.32
C PRO A 135 20.86 1.32 4.89
N ALA A 136 21.51 0.33 5.51
CA ALA A 136 22.77 0.49 6.22
C ALA A 136 24.01 0.22 5.35
N ILE A 137 23.85 -0.16 4.09
CA ILE A 137 24.97 -0.40 3.16
C ILE A 137 25.32 0.88 2.39
N THR A 138 26.49 0.90 1.76
CA THR A 138 27.02 2.09 1.08
C THR A 138 26.15 2.57 -0.10
N SER A 139 25.51 1.63 -0.80
CA SER A 139 24.63 1.92 -1.92
C SER A 139 23.39 1.03 -1.81
N PRO A 140 22.39 1.41 -1.00
CA PRO A 140 21.11 0.70 -0.96
C PRO A 140 20.46 0.74 -2.34
N GLU A 141 19.72 -0.29 -2.69
CA GLU A 141 19.04 -0.41 -3.98
C GLU A 141 17.53 -0.39 -3.76
N ILE A 142 16.81 0.33 -4.62
CA ILE A 142 15.35 0.23 -4.69
C ILE A 142 15.02 -1.12 -5.32
N LEU A 143 14.35 -1.97 -4.55
CA LEU A 143 13.81 -3.24 -5.01
C LEU A 143 12.46 -3.01 -5.67
N ALA A 144 11.53 -2.37 -4.94
CA ALA A 144 10.16 -2.09 -5.39
C ALA A 144 9.70 -0.69 -4.98
N VAL A 145 8.67 -0.21 -5.67
CA VAL A 145 7.86 0.93 -5.22
C VAL A 145 6.39 0.53 -5.25
N SER A 146 5.67 0.68 -4.14
CA SER A 146 4.22 0.46 -4.07
C SER A 146 3.50 1.81 -3.98
N THR A 147 2.52 2.09 -4.83
CA THR A 147 1.72 3.33 -4.82
C THR A 147 0.30 3.07 -4.38
N SER A 148 -0.27 3.93 -3.53
CA SER A 148 -1.67 3.82 -3.11
C SER A 148 -2.66 4.16 -4.22
N ALA A 149 -3.74 3.37 -4.29
CA ALA A 149 -4.87 3.64 -5.18
C ALA A 149 -6.17 3.10 -4.56
N HIS A 150 -7.05 4.01 -4.10
CA HIS A 150 -8.41 3.69 -3.64
C HIS A 150 -8.52 2.52 -2.65
N SER A 151 -7.64 2.49 -1.64
CA SER A 151 -7.48 1.42 -0.63
C SER A 151 -6.62 0.22 -1.01
N GLY A 152 -6.25 0.07 -2.29
CA GLY A 152 -5.29 -0.90 -2.79
C GLY A 152 -3.91 -0.31 -3.08
N TYR A 153 -3.05 -1.12 -3.71
CA TYR A 153 -1.73 -0.71 -4.15
C TYR A 153 -1.42 -1.23 -5.55
N THR A 154 -0.72 -0.42 -6.33
CA THR A 154 0.04 -0.86 -7.51
C THR A 154 1.49 -1.04 -7.10
N VAL A 155 2.12 -2.16 -7.46
CA VAL A 155 3.52 -2.46 -7.11
C VAL A 155 4.38 -2.50 -8.36
N TYR A 156 5.49 -1.76 -8.34
CA TYR A 156 6.48 -1.70 -9.42
C TYR A 156 7.75 -2.42 -8.96
N TYR A 157 8.01 -3.62 -9.51
CA TYR A 157 9.16 -4.45 -9.14
C TYR A 157 9.81 -5.17 -10.36
N PRO A 158 11.11 -4.92 -10.62
CA PRO A 158 11.78 -3.67 -10.27
C PRO A 158 11.07 -2.49 -10.97
N PRO A 159 11.09 -1.29 -10.40
CA PRO A 159 10.58 -0.11 -11.10
C PRO A 159 11.39 0.15 -12.37
N ASP A 160 10.71 0.54 -13.45
CA ASP A 160 11.39 0.96 -14.68
C ASP A 160 12.33 2.13 -14.39
N SER A 161 13.52 2.11 -14.98
CA SER A 161 14.49 3.21 -14.86
C SER A 161 13.94 4.56 -15.31
N ASP A 162 12.99 4.57 -16.25
CA ASP A 162 12.30 5.79 -16.68
C ASP A 162 11.44 6.39 -15.57
N TYR A 163 11.09 5.64 -14.52
CA TYR A 163 10.35 6.13 -13.35
C TYR A 163 11.25 6.51 -12.18
N LEU A 164 12.57 6.42 -12.34
CA LEU A 164 13.55 6.79 -11.34
C LEU A 164 14.40 7.97 -11.82
N ASP A 165 14.76 8.86 -10.91
CA ASP A 165 15.79 9.88 -11.08
C ASP A 165 16.86 9.67 -9.99
N GLY A 166 17.88 8.89 -10.33
CA GLY A 166 18.82 8.35 -9.34
C GLY A 166 18.08 7.50 -8.30
N ASN A 167 18.13 7.93 -7.03
CA ASN A 167 17.46 7.26 -5.90
C ASN A 167 16.03 7.79 -5.66
N SER A 168 15.53 8.72 -6.49
CA SER A 168 14.21 9.30 -6.33
C SER A 168 13.19 8.62 -7.24
N ALA A 169 12.19 7.97 -6.66
CA ALA A 169 11.00 7.54 -7.40
C ALA A 169 10.21 8.75 -7.88
N LYS A 170 9.71 8.71 -9.13
CA LYS A 170 8.84 9.74 -9.71
C LYS A 170 7.39 9.28 -9.64
N ILE A 171 6.57 10.00 -8.89
CA ILE A 171 5.18 9.67 -8.59
C ILE A 171 4.26 10.73 -9.20
N ASP A 172 3.16 10.31 -9.80
CA ASP A 172 2.11 11.18 -10.32
C ASP A 172 0.86 11.06 -9.46
N TYR A 173 0.35 12.22 -9.02
CA TYR A 173 -0.95 12.36 -8.39
C TYR A 173 -1.97 12.79 -9.45
N TYR A 174 -2.96 11.93 -9.67
CA TYR A 174 -3.92 12.12 -10.74
C TYR A 174 -5.30 11.61 -10.37
N SER A 175 -6.30 12.20 -11.01
CA SER A 175 -7.68 11.68 -11.08
C SER A 175 -8.10 11.53 -12.54
N VAL A 176 -8.96 10.53 -12.79
CA VAL A 176 -9.67 10.37 -14.07
C VAL A 176 -11.14 10.57 -13.78
N LEU A 177 -11.80 11.39 -14.61
CA LEU A 177 -13.18 11.88 -14.45
C LEU A 177 -14.11 10.94 -13.65
N LEU A 178 -14.62 11.45 -12.52
CA LEU A 178 -15.49 10.79 -11.51
C LEU A 178 -14.82 9.80 -10.56
N ILE A 179 -13.60 9.36 -10.83
CA ILE A 179 -12.78 8.60 -9.90
C ILE A 179 -11.93 9.58 -9.10
N ASN A 180 -11.86 9.36 -7.80
CA ASN A 180 -11.04 10.08 -6.84
C ASN A 180 -9.55 10.05 -7.23
N HIS A 181 -8.70 10.79 -6.52
CA HIS A 181 -7.27 10.77 -6.85
C HIS A 181 -6.59 9.48 -6.38
N ALA A 182 -5.46 9.17 -7.00
CA ALA A 182 -4.59 8.05 -6.67
C ALA A 182 -3.13 8.38 -7.06
N PHE A 183 -2.20 7.52 -6.65
CA PHE A 183 -0.81 7.56 -7.09
C PHE A 183 -0.48 6.47 -8.11
N ARG A 184 0.39 6.82 -9.03
CA ARG A 184 1.10 5.91 -9.94
C ARG A 184 2.54 6.36 -10.11
N MET A 185 3.43 5.48 -10.58
CA MET A 185 4.73 5.93 -11.07
C MET A 185 4.60 6.65 -12.43
N THR A 186 5.52 7.57 -12.72
CA THR A 186 5.53 8.36 -13.96
C THR A 186 6.94 8.59 -14.48
N SER A 187 7.08 8.84 -15.78
CA SER A 187 8.33 9.30 -16.37
C SER A 187 8.54 10.81 -16.25
N ASP A 188 7.48 11.57 -15.92
CA ASP A 188 7.55 13.00 -15.74
C ASP A 188 8.23 13.39 -14.42
N ALA A 189 9.08 14.42 -14.48
CA ALA A 189 9.71 14.98 -13.29
C ALA A 189 8.68 15.69 -12.40
N GLY A 190 8.91 15.62 -11.09
CA GLY A 190 8.07 16.21 -10.06
C GLY A 190 8.84 17.13 -9.11
N GLU A 191 8.12 17.74 -8.17
CA GLU A 191 8.73 18.53 -7.10
C GLU A 191 9.06 17.66 -5.89
N THR A 192 10.05 18.08 -5.10
CA THR A 192 10.31 17.49 -3.78
C THR A 192 9.82 18.44 -2.68
N GLN A 193 9.36 17.88 -1.57
CA GLN A 193 8.89 18.64 -0.40
C GLN A 193 9.83 18.40 0.79
N ASP A 194 9.76 19.25 1.80
CA ASP A 194 10.49 19.04 3.05
C ASP A 194 9.96 17.79 3.75
N LEU A 195 10.87 16.86 4.06
CA LEU A 195 10.53 15.60 4.71
C LEU A 195 10.59 15.73 6.23
N ILE A 196 9.55 15.23 6.90
CA ILE A 196 9.57 15.00 8.34
C ILE A 196 9.25 13.53 8.61
N MET A 197 10.18 12.83 9.27
CA MET A 197 9.96 11.44 9.66
C MET A 197 9.09 11.35 10.93
N TRP A 198 8.36 10.26 11.10
CA TRP A 198 7.49 10.01 12.25
C TRP A 198 8.23 10.19 13.57
N ASP A 199 9.46 9.66 13.68
CA ASP A 199 10.33 9.77 14.85
C ASP A 199 10.94 11.17 15.07
N GLN A 200 10.72 12.10 14.13
CA GLN A 200 11.16 13.50 14.21
C GLN A 200 10.02 14.48 14.54
N LEU A 201 8.76 14.03 14.51
CA LEU A 201 7.61 14.83 14.91
C LEU A 201 7.63 15.10 16.41
N THR A 202 6.97 16.18 16.83
CA THR A 202 6.72 16.42 18.26
C THR A 202 5.68 15.42 18.78
N ASP A 203 5.72 15.10 20.07
CA ASP A 203 4.70 14.26 20.72
C ASP A 203 3.27 14.78 20.45
N ALA A 204 3.10 16.11 20.43
CA ALA A 204 1.83 16.76 20.13
C ALA A 204 1.36 16.47 18.70
N ALA A 205 2.26 16.55 17.71
CA ALA A 205 1.94 16.25 16.32
C ALA A 205 1.67 14.76 16.08
N GLN A 206 2.45 13.86 16.70
CA GLN A 206 2.20 12.42 16.65
C GLN A 206 0.83 12.09 17.23
N THR A 207 0.52 12.60 18.43
CA THR A 207 -0.79 12.41 19.09
C THR A 207 -1.93 12.92 18.21
N ALA A 208 -1.78 14.11 17.63
CA ALA A 208 -2.79 14.69 16.77
C ALA A 208 -3.02 13.86 15.48
N LEU A 209 -1.98 13.33 14.85
CA LEU A 209 -2.12 12.44 13.69
C LEU A 209 -2.72 11.08 14.06
N GLU A 210 -2.49 10.59 15.28
CA GLU A 210 -3.09 9.35 15.75
C GLU A 210 -4.60 9.49 15.95
N ASP A 211 -5.01 10.60 16.58
CA ASP A 211 -6.35 10.81 17.13
C ASP A 211 -7.31 11.57 16.21
N THR A 212 -6.80 12.39 15.27
CA THR A 212 -7.66 13.23 14.43
C THR A 212 -8.46 12.40 13.43
N ASP A 213 -9.76 12.68 13.36
CA ASP A 213 -10.66 12.18 12.33
C ASP A 213 -10.56 13.05 11.07
N PHE A 214 -9.96 12.49 10.02
CA PHE A 214 -9.84 13.11 8.69
C PHE A 214 -11.00 12.70 7.75
N GLY A 215 -12.11 12.22 8.30
CA GLY A 215 -13.30 11.81 7.55
C GLY A 215 -13.02 10.57 6.71
N ASP A 216 -13.15 10.72 5.38
CA ASP A 216 -12.94 9.60 4.44
C ASP A 216 -11.46 9.29 4.22
N ALA A 217 -10.56 10.24 4.56
CA ALA A 217 -9.11 10.07 4.44
C ALA A 217 -8.50 9.47 5.72
N ASN A 218 -7.44 8.68 5.58
CA ASN A 218 -6.80 7.98 6.71
C ASN A 218 -5.28 8.19 6.68
N VAL A 219 -4.69 8.63 7.81
CA VAL A 219 -3.23 8.73 7.95
C VAL A 219 -2.62 7.33 7.82
N PRO A 220 -1.80 7.03 6.80
CA PRO A 220 -1.39 5.66 6.52
C PRO A 220 -0.20 5.19 7.37
N PHE A 221 0.58 6.14 7.90
CA PHE A 221 1.82 5.88 8.65
C PHE A 221 1.67 6.02 10.17
N LYS A 222 0.44 6.22 10.69
CA LYS A 222 0.18 6.24 12.13
C LYS A 222 0.26 4.84 12.74
N ASP A 223 0.38 4.73 14.06
CA ASP A 223 0.63 3.44 14.73
C ASP A 223 -0.45 2.40 14.41
N ALA A 224 -1.73 2.80 14.42
CA ALA A 224 -2.84 1.91 14.12
C ALA A 224 -2.85 1.34 12.69
N ASN A 225 -2.18 2.00 11.74
CA ASN A 225 -2.31 1.71 10.31
C ASN A 225 -1.03 1.19 9.65
N PHE A 226 0.14 1.59 10.14
CA PHE A 226 1.41 1.45 9.43
C PHE A 226 1.74 0.01 8.99
N GLU A 227 1.76 -0.93 9.93
CA GLU A 227 2.10 -2.34 9.63
C GLU A 227 1.07 -2.99 8.68
N THR A 228 -0.23 -2.74 8.89
CA THR A 228 -1.28 -3.23 7.99
C THR A 228 -1.14 -2.66 6.58
N LYS A 229 -0.74 -1.39 6.47
CA LYS A 229 -0.49 -0.75 5.19
C LYS A 229 0.73 -1.34 4.49
N LEU A 230 1.80 -1.68 5.22
CA LEU A 230 2.96 -2.40 4.67
C LEU A 230 2.57 -3.80 4.18
N ALA A 231 1.78 -4.53 4.97
CA ALA A 231 1.29 -5.85 4.60
C ALA A 231 0.49 -5.84 3.29
N ASN A 232 -0.40 -4.86 3.12
CA ASN A 232 -1.22 -4.74 1.92
C ASN A 232 -0.46 -4.21 0.69
N SER A 233 0.70 -3.56 0.89
CA SER A 233 1.53 -3.02 -0.19
C SER A 233 2.50 -4.03 -0.81
N CYS A 234 2.42 -5.30 -0.39
CA CYS A 234 3.19 -6.42 -0.90
C CYS A 234 2.26 -7.63 -1.01
N GLN A 235 2.54 -8.56 -1.91
CA GLN A 235 2.31 -10.01 -1.72
C GLN A 235 1.18 -10.67 -2.54
N ILE A 236 1.61 -11.33 -3.61
CA ILE A 236 1.12 -12.64 -4.02
C ILE A 236 1.74 -13.70 -3.10
N TYR A 237 0.91 -14.63 -2.64
CA TYR A 237 1.38 -15.83 -1.94
C TYR A 237 1.52 -16.98 -2.94
N GLY A 238 2.68 -17.61 -2.93
CA GLY A 238 3.04 -18.71 -3.81
C GLY A 238 3.22 -20.01 -3.07
N ARG A 239 2.85 -21.12 -3.69
CA ARG A 239 3.28 -22.44 -3.23
C ARG A 239 3.41 -23.38 -4.42
N ALA A 240 4.50 -24.14 -4.44
CA ALA A 240 4.77 -25.05 -5.54
C ALA A 240 5.04 -26.48 -5.07
N VAL A 241 4.64 -27.45 -5.89
CA VAL A 241 4.84 -28.89 -5.63
C VAL A 241 4.78 -29.67 -6.93
N GLU A 242 5.48 -30.79 -6.99
CA GLU A 242 5.23 -31.81 -8.01
C GLU A 242 3.88 -32.49 -7.76
N TYR A 243 3.05 -32.60 -8.80
CA TYR A 243 1.71 -33.17 -8.72
C TYR A 243 1.40 -33.93 -10.02
N GLU A 244 1.12 -35.23 -9.92
CA GLU A 244 0.78 -36.09 -11.06
C GLU A 244 1.77 -36.01 -12.24
N GLY A 245 3.07 -35.91 -11.93
CA GLY A 245 4.14 -35.92 -12.93
C GLY A 245 4.39 -34.59 -13.65
N VAL A 246 3.77 -33.52 -13.18
CA VAL A 246 4.03 -32.12 -13.61
C VAL A 246 4.27 -31.25 -12.38
N TYR A 247 4.74 -30.03 -12.57
CA TYR A 247 4.98 -29.09 -11.47
C TYR A 247 3.88 -28.04 -11.39
N ALA A 248 3.25 -27.92 -10.22
CA ALA A 248 2.19 -26.95 -9.97
C ALA A 248 2.76 -25.74 -9.24
N PHE A 249 2.58 -24.53 -9.78
CA PHE A 249 2.82 -23.26 -9.10
C PHE A 249 1.49 -22.58 -8.81
N MET A 250 1.04 -22.64 -7.55
CA MET A 250 -0.14 -21.92 -7.10
C MET A 250 0.25 -20.51 -6.67
N TYR A 251 -0.40 -19.52 -7.27
CA TYR A 251 -0.33 -18.10 -6.90
C TYR A 251 -1.67 -17.69 -6.30
N SER A 252 -1.66 -16.94 -5.22
CA SER A 252 -2.87 -16.58 -4.50
C SER A 252 -2.84 -15.15 -3.99
N TRP A 253 -4.02 -14.53 -4.02
CA TRP A 253 -4.28 -13.18 -3.59
C TRP A 253 -5.26 -13.18 -2.42
N TYR A 254 -4.99 -12.30 -1.47
CA TYR A 254 -5.93 -11.98 -0.41
C TYR A 254 -6.65 -10.68 -0.73
N MET A 255 -7.98 -10.73 -0.68
CA MET A 255 -8.84 -9.57 -0.83
C MET A 255 -9.51 -9.31 0.52
N PRO A 256 -9.32 -8.13 1.14
CA PRO A 256 -9.94 -7.83 2.44
C PRO A 256 -11.48 -7.86 2.41
N LYS A 257 -12.06 -7.75 1.21
CA LYS A 257 -13.49 -7.65 0.97
C LYS A 257 -13.83 -8.20 -0.42
N ASP A 258 -14.86 -9.03 -0.46
CA ASP A 258 -15.53 -9.46 -1.68
C ASP A 258 -16.99 -9.04 -1.56
N GLU A 259 -17.33 -7.92 -2.21
CA GLU A 259 -18.68 -7.37 -2.20
C GLU A 259 -19.03 -6.90 -3.61
N THR A 260 -20.07 -7.49 -4.19
CA THR A 260 -20.53 -7.14 -5.54
C THR A 260 -21.57 -6.03 -5.53
N LEU A 261 -22.36 -5.93 -4.47
CA LEU A 261 -23.34 -4.86 -4.23
C LEU A 261 -23.37 -4.49 -2.74
N PRO A 262 -23.75 -3.27 -2.36
CA PRO A 262 -23.81 -2.87 -0.95
C PRO A 262 -24.62 -3.84 -0.09
N GLY A 263 -23.96 -4.48 0.88
CA GLY A 263 -24.54 -5.47 1.78
C GLY A 263 -24.64 -6.90 1.22
N LEU A 264 -24.13 -7.16 0.01
CA LEU A 264 -24.12 -8.47 -0.64
C LEU A 264 -22.66 -8.90 -0.93
N GLY A 265 -22.13 -9.71 -0.02
CA GLY A 265 -20.77 -10.22 -0.07
C GLY A 265 -20.26 -10.69 1.29
N HIS A 266 -18.94 -10.82 1.40
CA HIS A 266 -18.23 -11.29 2.58
C HIS A 266 -17.08 -10.37 2.97
N ARG A 267 -16.72 -10.43 4.25
CA ARG A 267 -15.42 -9.96 4.72
C ARG A 267 -14.42 -11.07 4.41
N HIS A 268 -13.28 -10.70 3.81
CA HIS A 268 -12.25 -11.61 3.32
C HIS A 268 -12.66 -12.39 2.08
N ASP A 269 -11.71 -12.51 1.15
CA ASP A 269 -11.74 -13.45 0.05
C ASP A 269 -10.32 -13.85 -0.33
N TRP A 270 -10.20 -15.05 -0.89
CA TRP A 270 -8.93 -15.62 -1.32
C TRP A 270 -9.12 -16.30 -2.66
N GLU A 271 -8.42 -15.79 -3.66
CA GLU A 271 -8.42 -16.33 -5.00
C GLU A 271 -7.05 -16.89 -5.36
N ALA A 272 -7.01 -17.86 -6.28
CA ALA A 272 -5.77 -18.48 -6.70
C ALA A 272 -5.79 -18.94 -8.16
N CYS A 273 -4.65 -18.81 -8.82
CA CYS A 273 -4.39 -19.52 -10.07
C CYS A 273 -3.28 -20.55 -9.88
N VAL A 274 -3.26 -21.56 -10.75
CA VAL A 274 -2.21 -22.57 -10.82
C VAL A 274 -1.64 -22.57 -12.23
N VAL A 275 -0.34 -22.31 -12.32
CA VAL A 275 0.44 -22.49 -13.55
C VAL A 275 1.08 -23.87 -13.48
N TRP A 276 0.81 -24.70 -14.48
CA TRP A 276 1.33 -26.06 -14.56
C TRP A 276 2.48 -26.10 -15.56
N LEU A 277 3.65 -26.55 -15.10
CA LEU A 277 4.84 -26.74 -15.92
C LEU A 277 5.09 -28.22 -16.13
N ASP A 278 5.62 -28.60 -17.29
CA ASP A 278 5.99 -29.98 -17.60
C ASP A 278 7.09 -30.52 -16.67
N ASP A 279 8.34 -30.15 -16.93
CA ASP A 279 9.53 -30.62 -16.23
C ASP A 279 10.42 -29.41 -15.94
N ILE A 280 10.45 -29.00 -14.67
CA ILE A 280 11.24 -27.87 -14.20
C ILE A 280 12.75 -28.11 -14.24
N THR A 281 13.20 -29.32 -14.56
CA THR A 281 14.62 -29.63 -14.73
C THR A 281 15.13 -29.32 -16.14
N LEU A 282 14.24 -29.00 -17.07
CA LEU A 282 14.59 -28.54 -18.41
C LEU A 282 15.17 -27.13 -18.38
N ASP A 283 16.03 -26.81 -19.35
CA ASP A 283 16.59 -25.46 -19.51
C ASP A 283 15.48 -24.43 -19.80
N GLU A 284 14.42 -24.86 -20.49
CA GLU A 284 13.23 -24.06 -20.81
C GLU A 284 11.95 -24.91 -20.56
N PRO A 285 11.42 -24.92 -19.33
CA PRO A 285 10.17 -25.62 -19.00
C PRO A 285 8.97 -25.00 -19.72
N ASN A 286 7.99 -25.81 -20.12
CA ASN A 286 6.80 -25.32 -20.81
C ASN A 286 5.62 -25.19 -19.86
N ILE A 287 4.88 -24.07 -19.97
CA ILE A 287 3.54 -23.98 -19.38
C ILE A 287 2.60 -24.90 -20.15
N VAL A 288 2.20 -26.00 -19.52
CA VAL A 288 1.28 -26.97 -20.11
C VAL A 288 -0.17 -26.60 -19.89
N ALA A 289 -0.51 -26.03 -18.73
CA ALA A 289 -1.86 -25.62 -18.38
C ALA A 289 -1.87 -24.37 -17.51
N LEU A 290 -2.99 -23.65 -17.54
CA LEU A 290 -3.30 -22.58 -16.60
C LEU A 290 -4.67 -22.84 -15.99
N SER A 291 -4.81 -22.75 -14.67
CA SER A 291 -6.08 -22.93 -13.98
C SER A 291 -6.36 -21.71 -13.12
N ALA A 292 -7.49 -21.03 -13.30
CA ALA A 292 -7.86 -19.83 -12.53
C ALA A 292 -9.09 -20.13 -11.66
N SER A 293 -9.08 -19.81 -10.37
CA SER A 293 -10.20 -20.08 -9.48
C SER A 293 -11.46 -19.32 -9.92
N ALA A 294 -12.59 -20.03 -9.92
CA ALA A 294 -13.88 -19.44 -10.22
C ALA A 294 -14.98 -20.18 -9.48
N HIS A 295 -15.73 -19.45 -8.65
CA HIS A 295 -16.81 -20.01 -7.84
C HIS A 295 -16.35 -21.23 -7.02
N SER A 296 -17.02 -22.37 -7.16
CA SER A 296 -16.70 -23.61 -6.46
C SER A 296 -15.58 -24.44 -7.11
N GLY A 297 -14.92 -23.94 -8.15
CA GLY A 297 -13.92 -24.70 -8.93
C GLY A 297 -12.86 -23.84 -9.60
N TYR A 298 -12.40 -24.31 -10.77
CA TYR A 298 -11.36 -23.66 -11.56
C TYR A 298 -11.75 -23.63 -13.05
N ASN A 299 -11.49 -22.50 -13.69
CA ASN A 299 -11.45 -22.39 -15.15
C ASN A 299 -10.09 -22.94 -15.62
N VAL A 300 -10.10 -24.04 -16.35
CA VAL A 300 -8.89 -24.71 -16.84
C VAL A 300 -8.65 -24.40 -18.32
N TYR A 301 -7.44 -23.97 -18.64
CA TYR A 301 -6.95 -23.66 -19.97
C TYR A 301 -5.80 -24.62 -20.32
N TYR A 302 -6.10 -25.66 -21.12
CA TYR A 302 -5.16 -26.71 -21.48
C TYR A 302 -5.25 -27.07 -22.98
N PRO A 303 -4.20 -26.75 -23.79
CA PRO A 303 -3.13 -25.80 -23.47
C PRO A 303 -3.66 -24.36 -23.37
N PRO A 304 -2.99 -23.46 -22.63
CA PRO A 304 -3.41 -22.06 -22.57
C PRO A 304 -3.15 -21.35 -23.92
N SER A 305 -4.01 -20.38 -24.26
CA SER A 305 -3.75 -19.49 -25.40
C SER A 305 -2.48 -18.69 -25.14
N SER A 306 -1.62 -18.52 -26.15
CA SER A 306 -0.43 -17.67 -26.04
C SER A 306 -0.78 -16.21 -25.74
N SER A 307 -1.99 -15.76 -26.05
CA SER A 307 -2.47 -14.42 -25.66
C SER A 307 -2.58 -14.23 -24.16
N TYR A 308 -2.76 -15.32 -23.40
CA TYR A 308 -2.86 -15.31 -21.93
C TYR A 308 -1.50 -15.30 -21.25
N LEU A 309 -0.41 -15.30 -22.02
CA LEU A 309 0.95 -15.32 -21.51
C LEU A 309 1.70 -14.06 -21.98
N ASP A 310 2.65 -13.62 -21.17
CA ASP A 310 3.73 -12.71 -21.57
C ASP A 310 5.06 -13.38 -21.19
N GLY A 311 5.74 -13.96 -22.18
CA GLY A 311 6.78 -14.96 -21.91
C GLY A 311 6.24 -16.11 -21.06
N ASP A 312 6.85 -16.33 -19.90
CA ASP A 312 6.48 -17.37 -18.93
C ASP A 312 5.51 -16.88 -17.84
N SER A 313 4.98 -15.67 -17.98
CA SER A 313 4.05 -15.07 -17.01
C SER A 313 2.60 -15.20 -17.46
N ALA A 314 1.75 -15.75 -16.61
CA ALA A 314 0.31 -15.85 -16.86
C ALA A 314 -0.42 -14.52 -16.60
N LYS A 315 -1.28 -14.11 -17.52
CA LYS A 315 -2.17 -12.94 -17.40
C LYS A 315 -3.50 -13.38 -16.81
N ILE A 316 -3.80 -12.87 -15.62
CA ILE A 316 -5.01 -13.19 -14.86
C ILE A 316 -5.83 -11.91 -14.66
N GLU A 317 -7.13 -12.01 -14.92
CA GLU A 317 -8.12 -10.99 -14.61
C GLU A 317 -8.95 -11.42 -13.42
N TYR A 318 -9.10 -10.52 -12.45
CA TYR A 318 -10.07 -10.62 -11.38
C TYR A 318 -11.30 -9.78 -11.73
N SER A 319 -12.49 -10.40 -11.76
CA SER A 319 -13.70 -9.74 -12.24
C SER A 319 -14.95 -10.15 -11.45
N SER A 320 -15.97 -9.31 -11.50
CA SER A 320 -17.35 -9.58 -11.05
C SER A 320 -18.33 -9.14 -12.13
N SER A 321 -19.59 -9.61 -12.08
CA SER A 321 -20.63 -9.14 -12.99
C SER A 321 -21.98 -8.96 -12.29
N TYR A 322 -22.85 -8.07 -12.79
CA TYR A 322 -24.18 -7.87 -12.22
C TYR A 322 -25.09 -9.12 -12.22
N ILE A 323 -24.73 -10.16 -13.00
CA ILE A 323 -25.45 -11.44 -13.07
C ILE A 323 -24.80 -12.48 -12.14
N VAL A 324 -23.52 -12.29 -11.81
CA VAL A 324 -22.68 -13.22 -11.05
C VAL A 324 -22.33 -12.57 -9.72
N ILE A 325 -22.94 -13.04 -8.65
CA ILE A 325 -22.95 -12.37 -7.33
C ILE A 325 -21.59 -12.44 -6.62
N ASP A 326 -20.64 -13.23 -7.12
CA ASP A 326 -19.31 -13.44 -6.53
C ASP A 326 -18.20 -13.06 -7.52
N HIS A 327 -17.03 -12.66 -7.02
CA HIS A 327 -15.85 -12.45 -7.87
C HIS A 327 -15.24 -13.78 -8.33
N SER A 328 -14.40 -13.72 -9.37
CA SER A 328 -13.64 -14.87 -9.87
C SER A 328 -12.41 -14.45 -10.66
N LEU A 329 -11.47 -15.38 -10.82
CA LEU A 329 -10.34 -15.26 -11.72
C LEU A 329 -10.61 -15.90 -13.08
N SER A 330 -10.02 -15.30 -14.12
CA SER A 330 -9.98 -15.88 -15.45
C SER A 330 -8.67 -15.52 -16.17
N ALA A 331 -8.27 -16.34 -17.14
CA ALA A 331 -7.16 -15.97 -18.03
C ALA A 331 -7.60 -14.87 -18.99
N THR A 332 -6.75 -13.86 -19.19
CA THR A 332 -7.08 -12.69 -20.02
C THR A 332 -6.01 -12.41 -21.06
N SER A 333 -6.40 -11.83 -22.20
CA SER A 333 -5.46 -11.33 -23.20
C SER A 333 -4.93 -9.94 -22.88
N THR A 334 -5.55 -9.24 -21.93
CA THR A 334 -5.17 -7.90 -21.51
C THR A 334 -3.93 -7.98 -20.64
N ALA A 335 -2.92 -7.17 -20.93
CA ALA A 335 -1.75 -7.06 -20.06
C ALA A 335 -2.16 -6.43 -18.72
N GLY A 336 -1.79 -7.09 -17.62
CA GLY A 336 -1.93 -6.58 -16.27
C GLY A 336 -0.58 -6.19 -15.67
N GLU A 337 -0.59 -5.83 -14.38
CA GLU A 337 0.61 -5.51 -13.61
C GLU A 337 1.24 -6.79 -13.03
N THR A 338 2.55 -6.80 -12.85
CA THR A 338 3.26 -7.82 -12.07
C THR A 338 3.18 -7.49 -10.58
N GLN A 339 3.25 -8.50 -9.72
CA GLN A 339 3.20 -8.29 -8.26
C GLN A 339 4.23 -9.21 -7.58
N ASP A 340 4.73 -8.77 -6.43
CA ASP A 340 5.75 -9.50 -5.69
C ASP A 340 5.24 -10.82 -5.12
N LEU A 341 6.04 -11.87 -5.30
CA LEU A 341 5.75 -13.22 -4.83
C LEU A 341 6.52 -13.54 -3.55
N ILE A 342 5.83 -14.01 -2.51
CA ILE A 342 6.46 -14.79 -1.45
C ILE A 342 6.05 -16.25 -1.58
N MET A 343 7.00 -17.16 -1.54
CA MET A 343 6.70 -18.59 -1.52
C MET A 343 6.42 -19.08 -0.09
N TRP A 344 5.60 -20.12 0.05
CA TRP A 344 5.23 -20.72 1.34
C TRP A 344 6.43 -21.10 2.21
N ASP A 345 7.51 -21.55 1.59
CA ASP A 345 8.76 -21.91 2.25
C ASP A 345 9.63 -20.71 2.64
N GLN A 346 9.37 -19.54 2.04
CA GLN A 346 10.00 -18.26 2.40
C GLN A 346 9.29 -17.55 3.56
N LEU A 347 8.05 -17.94 3.87
CA LEU A 347 7.32 -17.41 5.03
C LEU A 347 7.99 -17.85 6.34
N THR A 348 7.99 -16.93 7.32
CA THR A 348 8.38 -17.28 8.69
C THR A 348 7.41 -18.30 9.30
N ASP A 349 7.86 -19.06 10.29
CA ASP A 349 7.00 -20.02 11.01
C ASP A 349 5.76 -19.34 11.62
N ALA A 350 5.92 -18.12 12.14
CA ALA A 350 4.82 -17.34 12.69
C ALA A 350 3.80 -16.94 11.61
N ALA A 351 4.27 -16.52 10.43
CA ALA A 351 3.39 -16.16 9.32
C ALA A 351 2.64 -17.39 8.77
N ARG A 352 3.32 -18.54 8.65
CA ARG A 352 2.67 -19.80 8.28
C ARG A 352 1.60 -20.20 9.30
N ALA A 353 1.94 -20.18 10.59
CA ALA A 353 0.98 -20.50 11.65
C ALA A 353 -0.24 -19.57 11.62
N ALA A 354 -0.04 -18.27 11.40
CA ALA A 354 -1.14 -17.32 11.28
C ALA A 354 -2.08 -17.65 10.10
N LEU A 355 -1.53 -18.00 8.93
CA LEU A 355 -2.33 -18.39 7.76
C LEU A 355 -3.03 -19.75 7.94
N GLU A 356 -2.46 -20.65 8.74
CA GLU A 356 -3.10 -21.93 9.10
C GLU A 356 -4.31 -21.72 10.02
N ASP A 357 -4.12 -20.91 11.07
CA ASP A 357 -5.01 -20.84 12.23
C ASP A 357 -6.06 -19.72 12.18
N THR A 358 -5.83 -18.68 11.38
CA THR A 358 -6.78 -17.54 11.30
C THR A 358 -8.09 -17.96 10.65
N ASP A 359 -9.20 -17.59 11.30
CA ASP A 359 -10.54 -17.73 10.75
C ASP A 359 -10.86 -16.55 9.83
N PHE A 360 -10.82 -16.80 8.53
CA PHE A 360 -11.23 -15.86 7.48
C PHE A 360 -12.73 -15.98 7.12
N GLY A 361 -13.54 -16.58 7.98
CA GLY A 361 -14.96 -16.80 7.75
C GLY A 361 -15.20 -17.83 6.66
N SER A 362 -15.90 -17.45 5.58
CA SER A 362 -16.14 -18.31 4.43
C SER A 362 -14.94 -18.43 3.47
N ALA A 363 -14.02 -17.45 3.53
CA ALA A 363 -12.85 -17.44 2.67
C ALA A 363 -11.81 -18.44 3.16
N ASN A 364 -11.18 -19.16 2.22
CA ASN A 364 -10.24 -20.23 2.53
C ASN A 364 -8.89 -19.94 1.90
N VAL A 365 -7.84 -19.82 2.73
CA VAL A 365 -6.45 -19.72 2.25
C VAL A 365 -6.13 -20.97 1.40
N PRO A 366 -5.87 -20.84 0.08
CA PRO A 366 -5.87 -21.99 -0.81
C PRO A 366 -4.59 -22.81 -0.73
N PHE A 367 -3.47 -22.17 -0.35
CA PHE A 367 -2.14 -22.77 -0.31
C PHE A 367 -1.72 -23.27 1.08
N LYS A 368 -2.59 -23.17 2.10
CA LYS A 368 -2.33 -23.74 3.44
C LYS A 368 -2.47 -25.26 3.45
N GLU A 369 -1.91 -25.94 4.45
CA GLU A 369 -1.80 -27.40 4.41
C GLU A 369 -3.12 -28.15 4.32
N ALA A 370 -4.13 -27.70 5.04
CA ALA A 370 -5.45 -28.34 5.01
C ALA A 370 -6.13 -28.28 3.64
N ASN A 371 -5.77 -27.30 2.80
CA ASN A 371 -6.49 -26.97 1.57
C ASN A 371 -5.70 -27.29 0.30
N PHE A 372 -4.36 -27.19 0.37
CA PHE A 372 -3.50 -27.12 -0.81
C PHE A 372 -3.67 -28.30 -1.76
N GLN A 373 -3.61 -29.53 -1.27
CA GLN A 373 -3.74 -30.73 -2.09
C GLN A 373 -5.14 -30.85 -2.72
N THR A 374 -6.20 -30.55 -1.97
CA THR A 374 -7.57 -30.57 -2.50
C THR A 374 -7.78 -29.50 -3.58
N LYS A 375 -7.22 -28.30 -3.37
CA LYS A 375 -7.30 -27.21 -4.35
C LYS A 375 -6.52 -27.53 -5.62
N LEU A 376 -5.33 -28.13 -5.51
CA LEU A 376 -4.59 -28.64 -6.67
C LEU A 376 -5.37 -29.70 -7.44
N GLY A 377 -5.98 -30.67 -6.74
CA GLY A 377 -6.80 -31.69 -7.39
C GLY A 377 -8.00 -31.11 -8.16
N ASN A 378 -8.62 -30.05 -7.64
CA ASN A 378 -9.72 -29.35 -8.33
C ASN A 378 -9.23 -28.49 -9.51
N ALA A 379 -7.98 -28.04 -9.47
CA ALA A 379 -7.36 -27.22 -10.51
C ALA A 379 -6.68 -28.06 -11.60
N TYR A 380 -6.42 -29.34 -11.35
CA TYR A 380 -5.68 -30.22 -12.25
C TYR A 380 -6.42 -30.39 -13.57
N TYR A 381 -5.67 -30.32 -14.67
CA TYR A 381 -6.22 -30.16 -16.01
C TYR A 381 -6.55 -31.48 -16.74
N ALA A 382 -6.24 -32.63 -16.14
CA ALA A 382 -6.35 -33.95 -16.76
C ALA A 382 -7.29 -34.91 -16.00
#